data_AF-A0A3P8KVX9-F1
#
_entry.id   AF-A0A3P8KVX9-F1
#
_cell.length_a   1.000
_cell.length_b   1.000
_cell.length_c   1.000
_cell.angle_alpha   90.00
_cell.angle_beta   90.00
_cell.angle_gamma   90.00
#
_symmetry.space_group_name_H-M   'P 1'
#
loop_
_entity.id
_entity.type
_entity.pdbx_description
1 polymer ?
#
loop_
_entity_poly.entity_id
_entity_poly.type
_entity_poly.pdbx_seq_one_letter_code
_entity_poly.pdbx_strand_id
1 'polypeptide(L)' 'MVCSIPDMALEKSAYVLPEVPVVVGHYTLSGEPAALSERVVCVDYNAAKASHPLRAWIYDAGQTEVTNGRFVSV' A
#
# COMPACT_ATOMS: atom_id res chain seq x y z
N MET A 1 -12.27 0.49 -28.13
CA MET A 1 -11.07 0.19 -27.32
C MET A 1 -11.32 -1.16 -26.70
N VAL A 2 -10.64 -2.21 -27.18
CA VAL A 2 -10.82 -3.56 -26.63
C VAL A 2 -10.05 -3.58 -25.31
N CYS A 3 -10.74 -3.76 -24.20
CA CYS A 3 -10.08 -3.91 -22.90
C CYS A 3 -9.33 -5.24 -22.95
N SER A 4 -8.01 -5.20 -23.05
CA SER A 4 -7.16 -6.39 -23.18
C SER A 4 -6.86 -7.05 -21.84
N ILE A 5 -7.51 -6.63 -20.76
CA ILE A 5 -7.35 -7.22 -19.43
C ILE A 5 -8.29 -8.43 -19.36
N PRO A 6 -7.77 -9.65 -19.24
CA PRO A 6 -8.61 -10.84 -19.08
C PRO A 6 -9.48 -10.73 -17.82
N ASP A 7 -10.72 -11.20 -17.92
CA ASP A 7 -11.71 -11.26 -16.83
C ASP A 7 -11.59 -12.56 -16.00
N MET A 8 -10.62 -13.41 -16.33
CA MET A 8 -10.34 -14.65 -15.62
C MET A 8 -9.65 -14.39 -14.28
N ALA A 9 -10.18 -14.99 -13.22
CA ALA A 9 -9.57 -14.94 -11.90
C ALA A 9 -8.20 -15.64 -11.91
N LEU A 10 -7.23 -15.03 -11.24
CA LEU A 10 -5.93 -15.67 -11.02
C LEU A 10 -6.05 -16.75 -9.94
N GLU A 11 -5.41 -17.89 -10.20
CA GLU A 11 -5.20 -18.95 -9.22
C GLU A 11 -4.48 -18.39 -7.98
N LYS A 12 -4.86 -18.84 -6.78
CA LYS A 12 -4.23 -18.31 -5.54
C LYS A 12 -2.72 -18.56 -5.49
N SER A 13 -2.24 -19.63 -6.12
CA SER A 13 -0.82 -19.96 -6.23
C SER A 13 -0.02 -18.98 -7.07
N ALA A 14 -0.68 -18.16 -7.91
CA ALA A 14 -0.02 -17.12 -8.70
C ALA A 14 0.33 -15.88 -7.85
N TYR A 15 -0.28 -15.71 -6.67
CA TYR A 15 0.10 -14.63 -5.76
C TYR A 15 1.39 -14.99 -5.02
N VAL A 16 2.50 -14.40 -5.46
CA VAL A 16 3.76 -14.47 -4.72
C VAL A 16 3.71 -13.43 -3.60
N LEU A 17 3.69 -13.88 -2.35
CA LEU A 17 3.79 -12.99 -1.21
C LEU A 17 5.21 -12.39 -1.17
N PRO A 18 5.36 -11.06 -1.18
CA PRO A 18 6.68 -10.42 -1.18
C PRO A 18 7.44 -10.80 0.10
N GLU A 19 8.72 -11.17 0.03
CA GLU A 19 9.49 -11.55 1.23
C GLU A 19 9.76 -10.37 2.19
N VAL A 20 9.63 -9.14 1.70
CA VAL A 20 9.86 -7.89 2.41
C VAL A 20 8.62 -6.98 2.32
N PRO A 21 8.46 -6.04 3.26
CA PRO A 21 7.44 -5.00 3.17
C PRO A 21 7.45 -4.26 1.82
N VAL A 22 6.29 -4.09 1.21
CA VAL A 22 6.10 -3.30 -0.02
C VAL A 22 5.39 -2.00 0.33
N VAL A 23 6.05 -0.88 0.03
CA VAL A 23 5.50 0.46 0.19
C VAL A 23 5.12 0.98 -1.19
N VAL A 24 3.84 1.32 -1.37
CA VAL A 24 3.32 1.86 -2.63
C VAL A 24 2.81 3.30 -2.47
N GLY A 25 2.85 4.04 -3.56
CA GLY A 25 2.21 5.35 -3.70
C GLY A 25 1.31 5.35 -4.95
N HIS A 26 1.10 6.51 -5.56
CA HIS A 26 0.38 6.72 -6.83
C HIS A 26 -1.14 6.50 -6.80
N TYR A 27 -1.66 5.65 -5.90
CA TYR A 27 -3.08 5.30 -5.83
C TYR A 27 -3.99 6.38 -5.23
N THR A 28 -3.45 7.49 -4.70
CA THR A 28 -4.22 8.64 -4.19
C THR A 28 -5.39 8.25 -3.26
N LEU A 29 -5.12 7.37 -2.29
CA LEU A 29 -6.14 6.87 -1.37
C LEU A 29 -6.74 8.00 -0.51
N SER A 30 -7.85 7.70 0.18
CA SER A 30 -8.54 8.63 1.06
C SER A 30 -8.85 8.01 2.41
N GLY A 31 -8.97 8.84 3.44
CA GLY A 31 -9.27 8.40 4.80
C GLY A 31 -8.03 8.21 5.67
N GLU A 32 -8.18 7.43 6.73
CA GLU A 32 -7.08 7.13 7.66
C GLU A 32 -6.17 6.02 7.11
N PRO A 33 -4.84 6.19 7.20
CA PRO A 33 -3.92 5.19 6.74
C PRO A 33 -4.04 3.84 7.46
N ALA A 34 -4.07 2.76 6.68
CA ALA A 34 -4.06 1.40 7.17
C ALA A 34 -3.20 0.50 6.26
N ALA A 35 -2.78 -0.64 6.80
CA ALA A 35 -2.15 -1.68 6.00
C ALA A 35 -3.16 -2.24 4.97
N LEU A 36 -2.71 -2.45 3.73
CA LEU A 36 -3.54 -3.06 2.68
C LEU A 36 -3.52 -4.60 2.77
N SER A 37 -2.46 -5.15 3.35
CA SER A 37 -2.29 -6.57 3.70
C SER A 37 -1.18 -6.72 4.74
N GLU A 38 -0.84 -7.95 5.13
CA GLU A 38 0.28 -8.24 6.04
C GLU A 38 1.63 -7.73 5.55
N ARG A 39 1.80 -7.48 4.24
CA ARG A 39 3.09 -7.06 3.65
C ARG A 39 3.03 -5.81 2.78
N VAL A 40 1.88 -5.14 2.68
CA VAL A 40 1.71 -4.00 1.78
C VAL A 40 1.10 -2.80 2.50
N VAL A 41 1.74 -1.64 2.37
CA VAL A 41 1.21 -0.34 2.81
C VAL A 41 1.17 0.64 1.65
N CYS A 42 0.15 1.48 1.63
CA CYS A 42 0.13 2.67 0.78
C CYS A 42 0.43 3.90 1.63
N VAL A 43 1.22 4.83 1.10
CA VAL A 43 1.51 6.13 1.75
C VAL A 43 0.96 7.33 0.96
N ASP A 44 0.37 7.09 -0.22
CA ASP A 44 -0.23 8.14 -1.01
C ASP A 44 -1.71 8.34 -0.64
N TYR A 45 -1.96 9.34 0.22
CA TYR A 45 -3.31 9.79 0.59
C TYR A 45 -3.63 11.17 -0.01
N ASN A 46 -3.13 11.42 -1.23
CA ASN A 46 -3.41 12.61 -2.02
C ASN A 46 -2.92 13.92 -1.38
N ALA A 47 -1.68 13.94 -0.89
CA ALA A 47 -1.04 15.13 -0.30
C ALA A 47 -0.94 16.33 -1.26
N ALA A 48 -1.09 16.11 -2.57
CA ALA A 48 -1.16 17.18 -3.57
C ALA A 48 -2.46 18.03 -3.45
N LYS A 49 -3.48 17.55 -2.74
CA LYS A 49 -4.69 18.30 -2.45
C LYS A 49 -4.49 19.12 -1.17
N ALA A 50 -4.77 20.43 -1.24
CA ALA A 50 -4.41 21.42 -0.22
C ALA A 50 -4.82 21.08 1.24
N SER A 51 -5.86 20.27 1.45
CA SER A 51 -6.35 19.89 2.78
C SER A 51 -5.89 18.51 3.25
N HIS A 52 -5.03 17.83 2.51
CA HIS A 52 -4.57 16.48 2.80
C HIS A 52 -3.12 16.52 3.30
N PRO A 53 -2.81 15.89 4.44
CA PRO A 53 -1.45 15.85 4.96
C PRO A 53 -0.56 14.91 4.12
N LEU A 54 0.75 15.11 4.19
CA LEU A 54 1.69 14.12 3.68
C LEU A 54 1.73 12.94 4.66
N ARG A 55 1.51 11.73 4.17
CA ARG A 55 1.56 10.52 5.01
C ARG A 55 2.89 9.80 4.81
N ALA A 56 3.41 9.26 5.90
CA ALA A 56 4.59 8.39 5.87
C ALA A 56 4.35 7.15 6.74
N TRP A 57 5.08 6.09 6.44
CA TRP A 57 5.10 4.85 7.22
C TRP A 57 6.53 4.60 7.68
N ILE A 58 6.70 4.42 8.99
CA ILE A 58 8.01 4.19 9.60
C ILE A 58 8.23 2.69 9.68
N TYR A 59 9.33 2.24 9.07
CA TYR A 59 9.76 0.85 9.10
C TYR A 59 10.62 0.57 10.34
N ASP A 60 10.19 -0.39 11.15
CA ASP A 60 10.98 -0.93 12.25
C ASP A 60 11.87 -2.08 11.75
N ALA A 61 13.19 -1.86 11.78
CA ALA A 61 14.17 -2.78 11.22
C ALA A 61 14.07 -4.19 11.83
N GLY A 62 14.16 -5.21 10.96
CA GLY A 62 14.10 -6.63 11.37
C GLY A 62 12.69 -7.23 11.35
N GLN A 63 11.68 -6.45 10.97
CA GLN A 63 10.31 -6.94 10.82
C GLN A 63 9.96 -7.17 9.35
N THR A 64 9.15 -8.19 9.08
CA THR A 64 8.68 -8.54 7.73
C THR A 64 7.22 -8.17 7.48
N GLU A 65 6.43 -8.01 8.55
CA GLU A 65 5.03 -7.60 8.49
C GLU A 65 4.88 -6.08 8.58
N VAL A 66 4.01 -5.50 7.75
CA VAL A 66 3.79 -4.05 7.75
C VAL A 66 2.89 -3.56 8.89
N THR A 67 2.10 -4.46 9.47
CA THR A 67 1.17 -4.19 10.58
C THR A 67 1.88 -3.67 11.83
N ASN A 68 3.17 -3.96 11.94
CA ASN A 68 3.99 -3.57 13.08
C ASN A 68 4.65 -2.19 12.93
N GLY A 69 4.64 -1.60 11.73
CA GLY A 69 5.14 -0.24 11.52
C GLY A 69 4.12 0.83 11.86
N ARG A 70 4.56 2.10 11.92
CA ARG A 70 3.71 3.22 12.36
C ARG A 70 3.43 4.22 11.25
N PHE A 71 2.17 4.59 11.05
CA PHE A 71 1.80 5.73 10.21
C PHE A 71 2.01 7.06 10.95
N VAL A 72 2.54 8.04 10.22
CA VAL A 72 2.70 9.42 10.69
C VAL A 72 2.23 10.40 9.62
N SER A 73 1.94 11.62 10.05
CA SER A 73 1.47 12.70 9.19
C SER A 73 2.39 13.90 9.34
N VAL A 74 2.69 14.56 8.22
CA VAL A 74 3.53 15.74 8.11
C VAL A 74 2.73 16.87 7.49
#